data_AF-A0AAN8TQ56-F1
#
_entry.id   AF-A0AAN8TQ56-F1
#
_cell.length_a   1.000
_cell.length_b   1.000
_cell.length_c   1.000
_cell.angle_alpha   90.00
_cell.angle_beta   90.00
_cell.angle_gamma   90.00
#
_symmetry.space_group_name_H-M   'P 1'
#
loop_
_entity.id
_entity.type
_entity.pdbx_description
1 polymer ?
#
loop_
_entity_poly.entity_id
_entity_poly.type
_entity_poly.pdbx_seq_one_letter_code
_entity_poly.pdbx_strand_id
1 'polypeptide(L)'
;MDTSSTAVEWILSEVLRHPVVMKKLQNEMERVVGRNRMVEEMDLEYLDMVIKEGFRLRPVAPLLIPHESIEDCRVVIFIYVKDPDY
;
A
#
# COMPACT_ATOMS: atom_id res chain seq x y z
N MET A 1 5.54 -6.78 17.00
CA MET A 1 6.38 -6.64 15.79
C MET A 1 5.46 -6.99 14.64
N ASP A 2 4.59 -6.05 14.23
CA ASP A 2 3.36 -6.40 13.51
C ASP A 2 3.19 -5.63 12.20
N THR A 3 3.81 -4.46 12.06
CA THR A 3 3.59 -3.56 10.90
C THR A 3 4.08 -4.16 9.57
N SER A 4 5.34 -4.61 9.52
CA SER A 4 5.94 -5.18 8.31
C SER A 4 5.33 -6.52 7.94
N SER A 5 5.05 -7.37 8.93
CA SER A 5 4.42 -8.68 8.73
C SER A 5 3.03 -8.54 8.14
N THR A 6 2.20 -7.63 8.69
CA THR A 6 0.87 -7.34 8.15
C THR A 6 0.94 -6.72 6.75
N ALA A 7 1.91 -5.84 6.48
CA ALA A 7 2.10 -5.29 5.13
C ALA A 7 2.40 -6.39 4.11
N VAL A 8 3.36 -7.27 4.41
CA VAL A 8 3.73 -8.39 3.53
C VAL A 8 2.56 -9.33 3.29
N GLU A 9 1.81 -9.68 4.33
CA GLU A 9 0.62 -10.54 4.23
C GLU A 9 -0.43 -9.96 3.28
N TRP A 10 -0.79 -8.68 3.46
CA TRP A 10 -1.79 -8.03 2.61
C TRP A 10 -1.31 -7.88 1.17
N ILE A 11 -0.07 -7.43 0.97
CA ILE A 11 0.51 -7.24 -0.36
C ILE A 11 0.54 -8.59 -1.08
N LEU A 12 1.04 -9.65 -0.45
CA LEU A 12 1.11 -10.98 -1.06
C LEU A 12 -0.30 -11.51 -1.40
N SER A 13 -1.27 -11.34 -0.51
CA SER A 13 -2.67 -11.67 -0.77
C SER A 13 -3.22 -10.92 -1.99
N GLU A 14 -2.89 -9.63 -2.15
CA GLU A 14 -3.32 -8.81 -3.28
C GLU A 14 -2.69 -9.26 -4.60
N VAL A 15 -1.38 -9.54 -4.59
CA VAL A 15 -0.66 -10.02 -5.78
C VAL A 15 -1.17 -11.40 -6.20
N LEU A 16 -1.44 -12.30 -5.26
CA LEU A 16 -2.00 -13.64 -5.55
C LEU A 16 -3.40 -13.57 -6.16
N ARG A 17 -4.21 -12.57 -5.76
CA ARG A 17 -5.55 -12.33 -6.33
C ARG A 17 -5.50 -11.72 -7.75
N HIS A 18 -4.37 -11.14 -8.15
CA HIS A 18 -4.20 -10.45 -9.42
C HIS A 18 -3.09 -11.10 -10.29
N PRO A 19 -3.40 -12.17 -11.04
CA PRO A 19 -2.39 -12.94 -11.79
C PRO A 19 -1.63 -12.11 -12.84
N VAL A 20 -2.25 -11.06 -13.38
CA VAL A 20 -1.59 -10.13 -14.32
C VAL A 20 -0.49 -9.33 -13.60
N VAL A 21 -0.74 -8.87 -12.37
CA VAL A 21 0.24 -8.15 -11.55
C VAL A 21 1.36 -9.10 -11.13
N MET A 22 1.02 -10.30 -10.68
CA MET A 22 2.00 -11.35 -10.34
C MET A 22 2.95 -11.64 -11.52
N LYS A 23 2.40 -11.84 -12.72
CA LYS A 23 3.20 -12.13 -13.91
C LYS A 23 4.13 -10.96 -14.28
N LYS A 24 3.66 -9.73 -14.17
CA LYS A 24 4.50 -8.53 -14.43
C LYS A 24 5.65 -8.44 -13.43
N LEU A 25 5.40 -8.71 -12.15
CA LEU A 25 6.41 -8.67 -11.10
C LEU A 25 7.47 -9.76 -11.27
N GLN A 26 7.06 -10.99 -11.59
CA GLN A 26 7.97 -12.08 -11.94
C GLN A 26 8.81 -11.75 -13.19
N ASN A 27 8.21 -11.14 -14.21
CA ASN A 27 8.92 -10.72 -15.41
C ASN A 27 9.95 -9.61 -15.12
N GLU A 28 9.62 -8.65 -14.26
CA GLU A 28 10.57 -7.63 -13.83
C GLU A 28 11.76 -8.27 -13.11
N MET A 29 11.48 -9.18 -12.16
CA MET A 29 12.51 -9.88 -11.39
C MET A 29 13.49 -10.66 -12.28
N GLU A 30 12.97 -11.45 -13.23
CA GLU A 30 13.82 -12.19 -14.18
C GLU A 30 14.60 -11.25 -15.11
N ARG A 31 14.00 -10.12 -15.52
CA ARG A 31 14.65 -9.15 -16.42
C ARG A 31 15.77 -8.35 -15.76
N VAL A 32 15.58 -7.90 -14.51
CA VAL A 32 16.50 -6.97 -13.84
C VAL A 32 17.52 -7.70 -12.96
N VAL A 33 17.11 -8.75 -12.26
CA VAL A 33 17.96 -9.48 -11.31
C VAL A 33 18.47 -10.79 -11.93
N GLY A 34 17.62 -11.52 -12.65
CA GLY A 34 17.93 -12.85 -13.16
C GLY A 34 18.11 -13.85 -12.02
N ARG A 35 18.98 -14.86 -12.20
CA ARG A 35 19.15 -15.99 -11.25
C ARG A 35 20.51 -16.08 -10.57
N ASN A 36 21.44 -15.19 -10.93
CA ASN A 36 22.85 -15.32 -10.57
C ASN A 36 23.28 -14.42 -9.41
N ARG A 37 22.36 -13.62 -8.87
CA ARG A 37 22.64 -12.67 -7.78
C ARG A 37 21.41 -12.47 -6.90
N MET A 38 21.65 -11.93 -5.71
CA MET A 38 20.58 -11.46 -4.82
C MET A 38 20.02 -10.13 -5.31
N VAL A 39 18.76 -9.87 -4.96
CA VAL A 39 18.09 -8.59 -5.20
C VAL A 39 18.64 -7.51 -4.29
N GLU A 40 18.80 -6.30 -4.82
CA GLU A 40 19.13 -5.07 -4.10
C GLU A 40 17.91 -4.15 -4.03
N GLU A 41 17.89 -3.23 -3.07
CA GLU A 41 16.70 -2.41 -2.77
C GLU A 41 16.20 -1.57 -3.95
N MET A 42 17.08 -1.18 -4.86
CA MET A 42 16.76 -0.29 -6.00
C MET A 42 16.49 -1.05 -7.31
N ASP A 43 16.50 -2.38 -7.31
CA ASP A 43 16.39 -3.16 -8.55
C ASP A 43 14.97 -3.18 -9.15
N LEU A 44 13.92 -3.04 -8.33
CA LEU A 44 12.56 -3.42 -8.74
C LEU A 44 11.57 -2.25 -8.58
N GLU A 45 11.49 -1.40 -9.60
CA GLU A 45 10.59 -0.24 -9.63
C GLU A 45 9.11 -0.63 -9.62
N TYR A 46 8.72 -1.69 -10.32
CA TYR A 46 7.34 -2.15 -10.36
C TYR A 46 6.94 -2.81 -9.03
N LEU A 47 7.86 -3.51 -8.35
CA LEU A 47 7.63 -3.96 -6.97
C LEU A 47 7.34 -2.78 -6.04
N ASP A 48 8.09 -1.68 -6.13
CA ASP A 48 7.82 -0.46 -5.35
C ASP A 48 6.42 0.11 -5.63
N MET A 49 6.01 0.16 -6.91
CA MET A 49 4.64 0.55 -7.27
C MET A 49 3.58 -0.37 -6.66
N VAL A 50 3.81 -1.69 -6.66
CA VAL A 50 2.90 -2.69 -6.08
C VAL A 50 2.79 -2.51 -4.56
N ILE A 51 3.91 -2.24 -3.87
CA ILE A 51 3.93 -1.97 -2.43
C ILE A 51 3.13 -0.69 -2.13
N LYS A 52 3.37 0.39 -2.88
CA LYS A 52 2.64 1.67 -2.74
C LYS A 52 1.14 1.49 -2.93
N GLU A 53 0.73 0.75 -3.96
CA GLU A 53 -0.68 0.47 -4.22
C GLU A 53 -1.30 -0.42 -3.13
N GLY A 54 -0.54 -1.41 -2.64
CA GLY A 54 -0.93 -2.24 -1.51
C GLY A 54 -1.26 -1.40 -0.27
N PHE A 55 -0.42 -0.42 0.07
CA PHE A 55 -0.70 0.50 1.19
C PHE A 55 -1.89 1.43 0.94
N ARG A 56 -2.13 1.85 -0.31
CA ARG A 56 -3.31 2.65 -0.66
C ARG A 56 -4.61 1.88 -0.43
N LEU A 57 -4.62 0.59 -0.77
CA LEU A 57 -5.79 -0.28 -0.64
C LEU A 57 -5.97 -0.81 0.80
N ARG A 58 -4.87 -1.15 1.46
CA ARG A 58 -4.83 -1.79 2.79
C ARG A 58 -3.79 -1.08 3.67
N PRO A 59 -4.11 0.12 4.20
CA PRO A 59 -3.22 0.80 5.12
C PRO A 59 -3.08 -0.04 6.41
N VAL A 60 -1.85 -0.23 6.89
CA VAL A 60 -1.56 -0.99 8.12
C VAL A 60 -2.19 -0.33 9.35
N ALA A 61 -2.37 0.99 9.32
CA ALA A 61 -3.09 1.77 10.32
C ALA A 61 -4.17 2.64 9.65
N PRO A 62 -5.40 2.14 9.44
CA PRO A 62 -6.44 2.86 8.72
C PRO A 62 -6.86 4.20 9.34
N LEU A 63 -6.76 4.30 10.67
CA LEU A 63 -7.08 5.51 11.44
C LEU A 63 -5.82 6.24 11.93
N LEU A 64 -4.64 5.80 11.48
CA LEU A 64 -3.33 6.26 11.97
C LEU A 64 -3.24 6.17 13.51
N ILE A 65 -2.27 6.86 14.10
CA ILE A 65 -2.19 7.04 15.55
C ILE A 65 -3.07 8.24 15.90
N PRO A 66 -3.85 8.24 16.98
CA PRO A 66 -4.62 9.42 17.38
C PRO A 66 -3.73 10.66 17.53
N HIS A 67 -4.17 11.78 16.96
CA HIS A 67 -3.49 13.07 17.07
C HIS A 67 -4.25 13.99 18.03
N GLU A 68 -3.51 14.79 18.80
CA GLU A 68 -4.04 15.85 19.67
C GLU A 68 -3.42 17.19 19.27
N SER A 69 -4.21 18.26 19.33
CA SER A 69 -3.74 19.62 19.03
C SER A 69 -3.09 20.22 20.27
N ILE A 70 -1.88 20.78 20.12
CA ILE A 70 -1.16 21.44 21.22
C ILE A 70 -1.68 22.88 21.44
N GLU A 71 -2.29 23.47 20.41
CA GLU A 71 -2.82 24.84 20.41
C GLU A 71 -4.22 24.86 19.78
N ASP A 72 -4.96 25.96 20.02
CA ASP A 72 -6.28 26.19 19.42
C ASP A 72 -6.19 26.18 17.89
N CYS A 73 -6.80 25.16 17.27
CA CYS A 73 -6.82 25.01 15.82
C CYS A 73 -8.25 24.72 15.32
N ARG A 74 -8.54 25.12 14.08
CA ARG A 74 -9.81 24.82 13.42
C ARG A 74 -9.57 23.82 12.30
N VAL A 75 -10.09 22.61 12.49
CA VAL A 75 -10.14 21.58 11.44
C VAL A 75 -11.48 21.71 10.73
N VAL A 76 -11.46 21.96 9.41
CA VAL A 76 -12.68 22.03 8.60
C VAL A 76 -13.14 20.61 8.29
N ILE A 77 -14.31 20.22 8.80
CA ILE A 77 -14.97 18.96 8.49
C ILE A 77 -16.27 19.29 7.75
N PHE A 78 -16.43 18.77 6.54
CA PHE A 78 -17.67 18.89 5.76
C PHE A 78 -18.50 17.61 5.94
N ILE A 79 -19.75 17.76 6.37
CA ILE A 79 -20.74 16.68 6.38
C ILE A 79 -21.76 16.99 5.30
N TYR A 80 -21.81 16.17 4.25
CA TYR A 80 -22.87 16.24 3.25
C TYR A 80 -24.10 15.53 3.82
N VAL A 81 -25.09 16.30 4.27
CA VAL A 81 -26.43 15.77 4.52
C VAL A 81 -27.13 15.68 3.16
N LYS A 82 -27.44 14.47 2.72
CA LYS A 82 -28.29 14.28 1.55
C LYS A 82 -29.72 14.55 2.00
N ASP A 83 -30.33 15.62 1.50
CA ASP A 83 -31.74 15.90 1.77
C ASP A 83 -32.59 14.68 1.38
N PRO A 84 -33.51 14.21 2.25
CA PRO A 84 -34.37 13.06 1.99
C PRO A 84 -35.50 13.35 0.99
N ASP A 85 -35.65 14.59 0.50
CA ASP A 85 -36.78 15.05 -0.31
C ASP A 85 -36.47 15.28 -1.81
N TYR A 86 -35.55 14.51 -2.42
CA TYR A 86 -35.39 14.46 -3.89
C TYR A 86 -35.25 13.04 -4.44
#